data_AF-A0A3M2F9K6-F1
#
_entry.id   AF-A0A3M2F9K6-F1
#
_cell.length_a   1.000
_cell.length_b   1.000
_cell.length_c   1.000
_cell.angle_alpha   90.00
_cell.angle_beta   90.00
_cell.angle_gamma   90.00
#
_symmetry.space_group_name_H-M   'P 1'
#
loop_
_entity.id
_entity.type
_entity.pdbx_description
1 polymer ?
#
loop_
_entity_poly.entity_id
_entity_poly.type
_entity_poly.pdbx_seq_one_letter_code
_entity_poly.pdbx_strand_id
1 'polypeptide(L)'
;MKEVLREYEKAVELVRASAYEEALPLLEKILAAAQLDFGRLEHCRMLAGFVCGEMGKWEEAIPHFRQAMVNDIECLPAYTALGHAYLMAGRIPEAVETFRVAVQKDPANPQARHGLAWSLLEEERNLDEALYQAQEALRLDPQSAAVRDTVGWVLYRVGDLEAAMEQLDEAVRLNPDHPVILQHWREVRKEVKRRKEESGKEK
;
A
#
# COMPACT_ATOMS: atom_id res chain seq x y z
N MET A 1 -26.41 23.88 6.69
CA MET A 1 -25.09 24.04 7.35
C MET A 1 -24.99 23.34 8.71
N LYS A 2 -25.76 23.70 9.76
CA LYS A 2 -25.71 22.99 11.07
C LYS A 2 -26.08 21.50 10.98
N GLU A 3 -27.01 21.16 10.11
CA GLU A 3 -27.45 19.78 9.88
C GLU A 3 -26.37 18.94 9.18
N VAL A 4 -25.81 19.43 8.07
CA VAL A 4 -24.71 18.76 7.34
C VAL A 4 -23.47 18.55 8.22
N LEU A 5 -23.17 19.48 9.13
CA LEU A 5 -22.06 19.30 10.07
C LEU A 5 -22.31 18.14 11.06
N ARG A 6 -23.54 18.00 11.56
CA ARG A 6 -23.92 16.85 12.41
C ARG A 6 -23.88 15.53 11.64
N GLU A 7 -24.33 15.54 10.39
CA GLU A 7 -24.25 14.36 9.52
C GLU A 7 -22.79 13.96 9.27
N TYR A 8 -21.91 14.92 9.05
CA TYR A 8 -20.48 14.70 8.92
C TYR A 8 -19.85 14.12 10.19
N GLU A 9 -20.14 14.68 11.36
CA GLU A 9 -19.66 14.15 12.64
C GLU A 9 -20.14 12.71 12.86
N LYS A 10 -21.41 12.43 12.57
CA LYS A 10 -21.97 11.07 12.62
C LYS A 10 -21.27 10.13 11.63
N ALA A 11 -21.00 10.57 10.41
CA ALA A 11 -20.30 9.76 9.42
C ALA A 11 -18.89 9.39 9.91
N VAL A 12 -18.15 10.35 10.48
CA VAL A 12 -16.83 10.11 11.08
C VAL A 12 -16.91 9.08 12.21
N GLU A 13 -17.92 9.15 13.07
CA GLU A 13 -18.14 8.18 14.15
C GLU A 13 -18.45 6.77 13.61
N LEU A 14 -19.29 6.66 12.57
CA LEU A 14 -19.59 5.39 11.93
C LEU A 14 -18.33 4.76 11.31
N VAL A 15 -17.48 5.55 10.64
CA VAL A 15 -16.20 5.05 10.12
C VAL A 15 -15.28 4.57 11.24
N ARG A 16 -15.18 5.33 12.34
CA ARG A 16 -14.39 4.92 13.51
C ARG A 16 -14.91 3.65 14.18
N ALA A 17 -16.22 3.42 14.11
CA ALA A 17 -16.87 2.21 14.61
C ALA A 17 -16.86 1.05 13.59
N SER A 18 -16.22 1.24 12.43
CA SER A 18 -16.21 0.29 11.30
C SER A 18 -17.62 -0.09 10.80
N ALA A 19 -18.61 0.77 11.01
CA ALA A 19 -19.98 0.62 10.52
C ALA A 19 -20.07 1.11 9.07
N TYR A 20 -19.35 0.43 8.17
CA TYR A 20 -19.09 0.86 6.80
C TYR A 20 -20.34 0.92 5.92
N GLU A 21 -21.26 -0.03 6.09
CA GLU A 21 -22.53 -0.08 5.35
C GLU A 21 -23.44 1.11 5.67
N GLU A 22 -23.34 1.66 6.88
CA GLU A 22 -24.08 2.86 7.29
C GLU A 22 -23.32 4.15 6.97
N ALA A 23 -21.99 4.11 7.05
CA ALA A 23 -21.13 5.26 6.80
C ALA A 23 -21.17 5.71 5.34
N LEU A 24 -21.03 4.77 4.39
CA LEU A 24 -20.86 5.10 2.97
C LEU A 24 -22.02 5.92 2.39
N PRO A 25 -23.31 5.52 2.54
CA PRO A 25 -24.42 6.30 2.00
C PRO A 25 -24.52 7.70 2.63
N LEU A 26 -24.14 7.83 3.90
CA LEU A 26 -24.13 9.12 4.59
C LEU A 26 -23.02 10.03 4.06
N LEU A 27 -21.82 9.49 3.84
CA LEU A 27 -20.69 10.21 3.22
C LEU A 27 -21.06 10.67 1.80
N GLU A 28 -21.64 9.80 0.98
CA GLU A 28 -22.09 10.14 -0.38
C GLU A 28 -23.16 11.24 -0.38
N LYS A 29 -24.13 11.17 0.54
CA LYS A 29 -25.13 12.21 0.74
C LYS A 29 -24.48 13.57 1.06
N ILE A 30 -23.51 13.59 1.96
CA ILE A 30 -22.79 14.80 2.36
C ILE A 30 -22.01 15.38 1.17
N LEU A 31 -21.30 14.52 0.43
CA LEU A 31 -20.52 14.91 -0.74
C LEU A 31 -21.41 15.49 -1.85
N ALA A 32 -22.58 14.89 -2.10
CA ALA A 32 -23.55 15.38 -3.08
C ALA A 32 -24.14 16.74 -2.71
N ALA A 33 -24.32 17.02 -1.41
CA ALA A 33 -24.81 18.32 -0.95
C ALA A 33 -23.77 19.44 -1.13
N ALA A 34 -22.47 19.12 -1.10
CA ALA A 34 -21.35 20.05 -1.26
C ALA A 34 -21.43 21.31 -0.37
N GLN A 35 -22.02 21.19 0.83
CA GLN A 35 -22.24 22.32 1.76
C GLN A 35 -21.17 22.45 2.85
N LEU A 36 -20.20 21.55 2.89
CA LEU A 36 -19.07 21.61 3.82
C LEU A 36 -18.01 22.58 3.31
N ASP A 37 -17.20 23.11 4.22
CA ASP A 37 -15.97 23.78 3.83
C ASP A 37 -15.02 22.79 3.15
N PHE A 38 -14.04 23.38 2.48
CA PHE A 38 -13.08 22.69 1.66
C PHE A 38 -12.39 21.51 2.37
N GLY A 39 -11.77 21.74 3.53
CA GLY A 39 -11.01 20.71 4.24
C GLY A 39 -11.90 19.56 4.71
N ARG A 40 -13.14 19.84 5.13
CA ARG A 40 -14.09 18.78 5.50
C ARG A 40 -14.60 18.01 4.28
N LEU A 41 -14.76 18.64 3.11
CA LEU A 41 -15.11 17.93 1.87
C LEU A 41 -14.01 16.94 1.46
N GLU A 42 -12.74 17.35 1.53
CA GLU A 42 -11.61 16.49 1.20
C GLU A 42 -11.47 15.33 2.19
N HIS A 43 -11.60 15.61 3.48
CA HIS A 43 -11.63 14.55 4.48
C HIS A 43 -12.82 13.59 4.26
N CYS A 44 -14.00 14.11 3.92
CA CYS A 44 -15.16 13.27 3.59
C CYS A 44 -14.90 12.36 2.38
N ARG A 45 -14.20 12.87 1.34
CA ARG A 45 -13.77 12.05 0.20
C ARG A 45 -12.74 10.99 0.60
N MET A 46 -11.77 11.34 1.44
CA MET A 46 -10.80 10.38 1.97
C MET A 46 -11.50 9.27 2.76
N LEU A 47 -12.48 9.61 3.59
CA LEU A 47 -13.27 8.64 4.34
C LEU A 47 -14.11 7.75 3.40
N ALA A 48 -14.76 8.31 2.39
CA ALA A 48 -15.52 7.53 1.43
C ALA A 48 -14.63 6.53 0.66
N GLY A 49 -13.46 6.98 0.20
CA GLY A 49 -12.48 6.11 -0.44
C GLY A 49 -11.97 5.01 0.49
N PHE A 50 -11.66 5.35 1.75
CA PHE A 50 -11.26 4.39 2.78
C PHE A 50 -12.35 3.34 3.02
N VAL A 51 -13.59 3.77 3.24
CA VAL A 51 -14.74 2.89 3.47
C VAL A 51 -14.97 1.95 2.29
N CYS A 52 -14.91 2.45 1.05
CA CYS A 52 -14.99 1.60 -0.14
C CYS A 52 -13.87 0.55 -0.15
N GLY A 53 -12.64 0.93 0.20
CA GLY A 53 -11.50 0.01 0.30
C GLY A 53 -11.70 -1.08 1.34
N GLU A 54 -12.15 -0.73 2.55
CA GLU A 54 -12.44 -1.68 3.62
C GLU A 54 -13.56 -2.67 3.24
N MET A 55 -14.49 -2.24 2.39
CA MET A 55 -15.53 -3.09 1.81
C MET A 55 -15.04 -3.92 0.61
N GLY A 56 -13.76 -3.83 0.23
CA GLY A 56 -13.16 -4.52 -0.91
C GLY A 56 -13.50 -3.89 -2.28
N LYS A 57 -14.16 -2.72 -2.29
CA LYS A 57 -14.65 -2.03 -3.48
C LYS A 57 -13.62 -1.02 -3.99
N TRP A 58 -12.44 -1.53 -4.37
CA TRP A 58 -11.30 -0.68 -4.73
C TRP A 58 -11.52 0.19 -5.96
N GLU A 59 -12.29 -0.28 -6.96
CA GLU A 59 -12.66 0.55 -8.12
C GLU A 59 -13.58 1.73 -7.74
N GLU A 60 -14.47 1.54 -6.76
CA GLU A 60 -15.34 2.60 -6.23
C GLU A 60 -14.55 3.59 -5.36
N ALA A 61 -13.46 3.15 -4.71
CA ALA A 61 -12.61 4.00 -3.87
C ALA A 61 -11.80 5.03 -4.68
N ILE A 62 -11.31 4.64 -5.86
CA ILE A 62 -10.45 5.46 -6.74
C ILE A 62 -11.02 6.88 -7.01
N PRO A 63 -12.28 7.06 -7.48
CA PRO A 63 -12.79 8.40 -7.75
C PRO A 63 -12.85 9.28 -6.51
N HIS A 64 -13.10 8.72 -5.33
CA HIS A 64 -13.10 9.50 -4.08
C HIS A 64 -11.70 10.03 -3.76
N PHE A 65 -10.67 9.19 -3.82
CA PHE A 65 -9.29 9.63 -3.59
C PHE A 65 -8.83 10.64 -4.65
N ARG A 66 -9.14 10.42 -5.93
CA ARG A 66 -8.81 11.38 -6.99
C ARG A 66 -9.44 12.74 -6.74
N GLN A 67 -10.71 12.78 -6.33
CA GLN A 67 -11.40 14.03 -6.02
C GLN A 67 -10.88 14.72 -4.76
N ALA A 68 -10.28 13.99 -3.82
CA ALA A 68 -9.60 14.56 -2.65
C ALA A 68 -8.31 15.31 -3.06
N MET A 69 -7.77 15.05 -4.26
CA MET A 69 -6.55 15.67 -4.77
C MET A 69 -6.79 16.84 -5.73
N VAL A 70 -8.04 17.08 -6.16
CA VAL A 70 -8.34 18.02 -7.27
C VAL A 70 -7.99 19.48 -6.93
N ASN A 71 -7.90 19.84 -5.64
CA ASN A 71 -7.76 21.23 -5.24
C ASN A 71 -6.72 21.49 -4.14
N ASP A 72 -6.12 20.44 -3.56
CA ASP A 72 -5.00 20.56 -2.64
C ASP A 72 -3.78 19.80 -3.19
N ILE A 73 -2.72 20.58 -3.48
CA ILE A 73 -1.41 20.09 -3.89
C ILE A 73 -0.69 19.36 -2.73
N GLU A 74 -1.22 19.44 -1.51
CA GLU A 74 -0.59 18.96 -0.26
C GLU A 74 -1.33 17.83 0.46
N CYS A 75 -2.41 17.25 -0.09
CA CYS A 75 -2.98 16.02 0.48
C CYS A 75 -2.09 14.79 0.16
N LEU A 76 -0.88 14.77 0.72
CA LEU A 76 0.10 13.69 0.59
C LEU A 76 -0.50 12.31 0.91
N PRO A 77 -1.36 12.16 1.96
CA PRO A 77 -2.00 10.88 2.24
C PRO A 77 -2.91 10.38 1.11
N ALA A 78 -3.52 11.28 0.32
CA ALA A 78 -4.40 10.89 -0.78
C ALA A 78 -3.64 10.21 -1.92
N TYR A 79 -2.40 10.61 -2.21
CA TYR A 79 -1.56 9.95 -3.22
C TYR A 79 -1.24 8.51 -2.81
N THR A 80 -0.81 8.29 -1.56
CA THR A 80 -0.52 6.94 -1.06
C THR A 80 -1.79 6.08 -1.02
N ALA A 81 -2.92 6.63 -0.58
CA ALA A 81 -4.21 5.93 -0.57
C ALA A 81 -4.70 5.57 -1.98
N LEU A 82 -4.55 6.49 -2.95
CA LEU A 82 -4.90 6.22 -4.35
C LEU A 82 -3.99 5.15 -4.96
N GLY A 83 -2.68 5.18 -4.67
CA GLY A 83 -1.75 4.14 -5.11
C GLY A 83 -2.15 2.76 -4.60
N HIS A 84 -2.51 2.65 -3.31
CA HIS A 84 -3.03 1.40 -2.75
C HIS A 84 -4.34 0.98 -3.42
N ALA A 85 -5.26 1.90 -3.66
CA ALA A 85 -6.52 1.58 -4.34
C ALA A 85 -6.30 1.03 -5.75
N TYR A 86 -5.36 1.61 -6.52
CA TYR A 86 -4.99 1.08 -7.82
C TYR A 86 -4.36 -0.32 -7.72
N LEU A 87 -3.43 -0.51 -6.79
CA LEU A 87 -2.78 -1.80 -6.56
C LEU A 87 -3.81 -2.89 -6.23
N MET A 88 -4.72 -2.62 -5.30
CA MET A 88 -5.75 -3.56 -4.88
C MET A 88 -6.84 -3.79 -5.94
N ALA A 89 -7.05 -2.83 -6.84
CA ALA A 89 -7.89 -2.98 -8.03
C ALA A 89 -7.17 -3.73 -9.19
N GLY A 90 -5.90 -4.10 -9.03
CA GLY A 90 -5.10 -4.76 -10.08
C GLY A 90 -4.62 -3.82 -11.19
N ARG A 91 -4.73 -2.50 -10.99
CA ARG A 91 -4.29 -1.45 -11.93
C ARG A 91 -2.84 -1.08 -11.66
N ILE A 92 -1.95 -2.05 -11.86
CA ILE A 92 -0.54 -1.97 -11.48
C ILE A 92 0.18 -0.77 -12.11
N PRO A 93 0.03 -0.46 -13.42
CA PRO A 93 0.70 0.69 -14.02
C PRO A 93 0.28 2.03 -13.37
N GLU A 94 -1.01 2.20 -13.09
CA GLU A 94 -1.50 3.39 -12.39
C GLU A 94 -1.03 3.46 -10.93
N ALA A 95 -0.88 2.32 -10.25
CA ALA A 95 -0.30 2.26 -8.92
C ALA A 95 1.16 2.74 -8.92
N VAL A 96 1.98 2.23 -9.85
CA VAL A 96 3.39 2.65 -10.01
C VAL A 96 3.49 4.16 -10.18
N GLU A 97 2.76 4.75 -11.14
CA GLU A 97 2.82 6.18 -11.37
C GLU A 97 2.33 7.00 -10.17
N THR A 98 1.26 6.55 -9.52
CA THR A 98 0.70 7.25 -8.36
C THR A 98 1.66 7.21 -7.17
N PHE A 99 2.24 6.05 -6.85
CA PHE A 99 3.23 5.95 -5.78
C PHE A 99 4.52 6.69 -6.10
N ARG A 100 4.95 6.72 -7.37
CA ARG A 100 6.10 7.53 -7.81
C ARG A 100 5.88 9.01 -7.50
N VAL A 101 4.70 9.55 -7.77
CA VAL A 101 4.34 10.91 -7.38
C VAL A 101 4.28 11.08 -5.86
N ALA A 102 3.73 10.10 -5.13
CA ALA A 102 3.70 10.12 -3.66
C ALA A 102 5.12 10.23 -3.06
N VAL A 103 6.07 9.42 -3.55
CA VAL A 103 7.47 9.42 -3.11
C VAL A 103 8.19 10.72 -3.51
N GLN A 104 7.88 11.31 -4.67
CA GLN A 104 8.46 12.60 -5.06
C GLN A 104 8.01 13.73 -4.14
N LYS A 105 6.75 13.70 -3.70
CA LYS A 105 6.18 14.71 -2.80
C LYS A 105 6.58 14.51 -1.34
N ASP A 106 6.67 13.26 -0.89
CA ASP A 106 7.12 12.89 0.44
C ASP A 106 8.16 11.76 0.39
N PRO A 107 9.45 12.10 0.20
CA PRO A 107 10.53 11.12 0.17
C PRO A 107 10.74 10.40 1.51
N ALA A 108 10.13 10.85 2.61
CA ALA A 108 10.26 10.26 3.93
C ALA A 108 9.09 9.33 4.29
N ASN A 109 8.19 9.05 3.35
CA ASN A 109 7.04 8.17 3.54
C ASN A 109 7.40 6.69 3.26
N PRO A 110 7.58 5.83 4.29
CA PRO A 110 7.92 4.43 4.07
C PRO A 110 6.81 3.67 3.33
N GLN A 111 5.54 3.99 3.56
CA GLN A 111 4.40 3.30 2.93
C GLN A 111 4.33 3.59 1.43
N ALA A 112 4.55 4.84 1.01
CA ALA A 112 4.58 5.19 -0.41
C ALA A 112 5.75 4.50 -1.14
N ARG A 113 6.93 4.44 -0.51
CA ARG A 113 8.10 3.74 -1.06
C ARG A 113 7.88 2.23 -1.12
N HIS A 114 7.30 1.65 -0.08
CA HIS A 114 6.95 0.23 -0.06
C HIS A 114 5.93 -0.11 -1.16
N GLY A 115 4.87 0.68 -1.30
CA GLY A 115 3.87 0.54 -2.36
C GLY A 115 4.46 0.67 -3.76
N LEU A 116 5.38 1.62 -3.97
CA LEU A 116 6.12 1.75 -5.24
C LEU A 116 6.97 0.51 -5.53
N ALA A 117 7.74 0.05 -4.55
CA ALA A 117 8.59 -1.13 -4.68
C ALA A 117 7.78 -2.38 -5.04
N TRP A 118 6.68 -2.61 -4.31
CA TRP A 118 5.79 -3.74 -4.56
C TRP A 118 5.13 -3.65 -5.94
N SER A 119 4.65 -2.47 -6.34
CA SER A 119 4.01 -2.29 -7.65
C SER A 119 4.99 -2.52 -8.81
N LEU A 120 6.25 -2.05 -8.70
CA LEU A 120 7.30 -2.30 -9.69
C LEU A 120 7.67 -3.79 -9.78
N LEU A 121 7.70 -4.47 -8.64
CA LEU A 121 7.95 -5.91 -8.54
C LEU A 121 6.85 -6.73 -9.23
N GLU A 122 5.58 -6.38 -8.98
CA GLU A 122 4.42 -7.02 -9.62
C GLU A 122 4.35 -6.75 -11.12
N GLU A 123 4.80 -5.58 -11.57
CA GLU A 123 4.93 -5.29 -13.01
C GLU A 123 6.07 -6.10 -13.67
N GLU A 124 6.94 -6.73 -12.87
CA GLU A 124 8.20 -7.36 -13.28
C GLU A 124 9.10 -6.42 -14.10
N ARG A 125 8.97 -5.11 -13.84
CA ARG A 125 9.68 -4.06 -14.56
C ARG A 125 10.53 -3.25 -13.59
N ASN A 126 11.77 -3.02 -13.99
CA ASN A 126 12.73 -2.20 -13.26
C ASN A 126 13.00 -2.69 -11.82
N LEU A 127 13.37 -3.98 -11.67
CA LEU A 127 13.66 -4.60 -10.37
C LEU A 127 14.75 -3.86 -9.56
N ASP A 128 15.67 -3.17 -10.23
CA ASP A 128 16.68 -2.33 -9.57
C ASP A 128 16.03 -1.15 -8.84
N GLU A 129 15.06 -0.49 -9.46
CA GLU A 129 14.28 0.57 -8.81
C GLU A 129 13.40 0.01 -7.70
N ALA A 130 12.76 -1.16 -7.92
CA ALA A 130 11.99 -1.82 -6.88
C ALA A 130 12.85 -2.10 -5.63
N LEU A 131 14.07 -2.60 -5.82
CA LEU A 131 15.00 -2.90 -4.73
C LEU A 131 15.41 -1.62 -3.99
N TYR A 132 15.77 -0.56 -4.72
CA TYR A 132 16.12 0.73 -4.14
C TYR A 132 14.99 1.31 -3.29
N GLN A 133 13.76 1.29 -3.80
CA GLN A 133 12.61 1.82 -3.06
C GLN A 133 12.28 0.96 -1.83
N ALA A 134 12.38 -0.36 -1.92
CA ALA A 134 12.17 -1.27 -0.79
C ALA A 134 13.23 -1.06 0.30
N GLN A 135 14.49 -0.88 -0.07
CA GLN A 135 15.59 -0.61 0.87
C GLN A 135 15.43 0.74 1.57
N GLU A 136 15.02 1.80 0.84
CA GLU A 136 14.73 3.09 1.46
C GLU A 136 13.51 3.04 2.38
N ALA A 137 12.46 2.30 2.00
CA ALA A 137 11.33 2.03 2.89
C ALA A 137 11.79 1.33 4.17
N LEU A 138 12.68 0.33 4.06
CA LEU A 138 13.22 -0.40 5.21
C LEU A 138 14.09 0.48 6.09
N ARG A 139 14.85 1.41 5.51
CA ARG A 139 15.66 2.38 6.25
C ARG A 139 14.78 3.33 7.08
N LEU A 140 13.62 3.72 6.55
CA LEU A 140 12.65 4.58 7.22
C LEU A 140 11.82 3.83 8.27
N ASP A 141 11.53 2.54 8.04
CA ASP A 141 10.85 1.65 8.99
C ASP A 141 11.57 0.30 9.15
N PRO A 142 12.62 0.23 10.00
CA PRO A 142 13.46 -0.97 10.13
C PRO A 142 12.77 -2.18 10.78
N GLN A 143 11.59 -2.00 11.37
CA GLN A 143 10.86 -3.07 12.08
C GLN A 143 9.67 -3.60 11.26
N SER A 144 9.46 -3.09 10.05
CA SER A 144 8.40 -3.59 9.18
C SER A 144 8.75 -4.95 8.58
N ALA A 145 8.07 -6.00 9.07
CA ALA A 145 8.15 -7.34 8.49
C ALA A 145 7.72 -7.37 7.03
N ALA A 146 6.69 -6.57 6.66
CA ALA A 146 6.18 -6.51 5.28
C ALA A 146 7.19 -5.87 4.31
N VAL A 147 7.89 -4.81 4.74
CA VAL A 147 8.93 -4.19 3.91
C VAL A 147 10.14 -5.12 3.77
N ARG A 148 10.54 -5.80 4.85
CA ARG A 148 11.62 -6.82 4.78
C ARG A 148 11.28 -7.96 3.83
N ASP A 149 10.05 -8.45 3.90
CA ASP A 149 9.54 -9.46 2.95
C ASP A 149 9.63 -8.96 1.51
N THR A 150 9.23 -7.70 1.25
CA THR A 150 9.36 -7.10 -0.09
C THR A 150 10.82 -7.01 -0.54
N VAL A 151 11.75 -6.57 0.31
CA VAL A 151 13.20 -6.54 -0.03
C VAL A 151 13.68 -7.96 -0.37
N GLY A 152 13.36 -8.94 0.46
CA GLY A 152 13.73 -10.34 0.24
C GLY A 152 13.15 -10.91 -1.05
N TRP A 153 11.89 -10.59 -1.36
CA TRP A 153 11.23 -11.01 -2.58
C TRP A 153 11.85 -10.36 -3.82
N VAL A 154 12.15 -9.06 -3.80
CA VAL A 154 12.88 -8.41 -4.90
C VAL A 154 14.26 -9.05 -5.11
N LEU A 155 15.03 -9.27 -4.03
CA LEU A 155 16.34 -9.93 -4.08
C LEU A 155 16.28 -11.32 -4.70
N TYR A 156 15.24 -12.09 -4.34
CA TYR A 156 14.97 -13.39 -4.95
C TYR A 156 14.75 -13.28 -6.47
N ARG A 157 13.94 -12.29 -6.91
CA ARG A 157 13.66 -12.06 -8.33
C ARG A 157 14.87 -11.60 -9.15
N VAL A 158 15.80 -10.85 -8.54
CA VAL A 158 17.08 -10.50 -9.19
C VAL A 158 18.16 -11.58 -9.07
N GLY A 159 17.88 -12.65 -8.31
CA GLY A 159 18.71 -13.85 -8.23
C GLY A 159 19.73 -13.90 -7.10
N ASP A 160 19.74 -12.91 -6.20
CA ASP A 160 20.57 -12.90 -4.99
C ASP A 160 19.88 -13.70 -3.87
N LEU A 161 20.02 -15.02 -3.94
CA LEU A 161 19.34 -15.94 -3.03
C LEU A 161 19.86 -15.85 -1.59
N GLU A 162 21.15 -15.62 -1.42
CA GLU A 162 21.77 -15.47 -0.11
C GLU A 162 21.19 -14.26 0.63
N ALA A 163 21.18 -13.08 0.00
CA ALA A 163 20.62 -11.88 0.61
C ALA A 163 19.09 -11.97 0.76
N ALA A 164 18.39 -12.58 -0.20
CA ALA A 164 16.95 -12.82 -0.11
C ALA A 164 16.60 -13.66 1.14
N MET A 165 17.35 -14.73 1.38
CA MET A 165 17.14 -15.61 2.53
C MET A 165 17.35 -14.87 3.85
N GLU A 166 18.38 -14.02 3.96
CA GLU A 166 18.64 -13.23 5.16
C GLU A 166 17.47 -12.29 5.49
N GLN A 167 16.94 -11.58 4.49
CA GLN A 167 15.82 -10.66 4.72
C GLN A 167 14.53 -11.41 5.07
N LEU A 168 14.26 -12.55 4.44
CA LEU A 168 13.06 -13.35 4.71
C LEU A 168 13.14 -14.06 6.06
N ASP A 169 14.32 -14.52 6.49
CA ASP A 169 14.51 -15.07 7.84
C ASP A 169 14.15 -14.03 8.92
N GLU A 170 14.57 -12.78 8.72
CA GLU A 170 14.24 -11.68 9.63
C GLU A 170 12.77 -11.28 9.55
N ALA A 171 12.17 -11.26 8.35
CA ALA A 171 10.74 -11.00 8.16
C ALA A 171 9.87 -12.03 8.92
N VAL A 172 10.21 -13.32 8.81
CA VAL A 172 9.56 -14.40 9.57
C VAL A 172 9.80 -14.25 11.07
N ARG A 173 11.00 -13.84 11.50
CA ARG A 173 11.28 -13.60 12.92
C ARG A 173 10.39 -12.50 13.51
N LEU A 174 10.14 -11.44 12.74
CA LEU A 174 9.31 -10.30 13.17
C LEU A 174 7.80 -10.62 13.11
N ASN A 175 7.37 -11.41 12.14
CA ASN A 175 5.96 -11.82 12.02
C ASN A 175 5.84 -13.29 11.59
N PRO A 176 5.95 -14.24 12.53
CA PRO A 176 6.08 -15.66 12.22
C PRO A 176 4.81 -16.31 11.69
N ASP A 177 3.65 -15.68 11.87
CA ASP A 177 2.35 -16.24 11.50
C ASP A 177 1.79 -15.63 10.21
N HIS A 178 2.51 -14.71 9.56
CA HIS A 178 2.03 -14.06 8.35
C HIS A 178 2.08 -15.01 7.13
N PRO A 179 0.93 -15.36 6.50
CA PRO A 179 0.90 -16.40 5.47
C PRO A 179 1.76 -16.09 4.24
N VAL A 180 1.73 -14.85 3.75
CA VAL A 180 2.49 -14.41 2.57
C VAL A 180 4.00 -14.47 2.83
N ILE A 181 4.48 -13.90 3.94
CA ILE A 181 5.90 -13.94 4.34
C ILE A 181 6.37 -15.41 4.46
N LEU A 182 5.58 -16.27 5.10
CA LEU A 182 5.91 -17.69 5.19
C LEU A 182 5.95 -18.38 3.82
N GLN A 183 5.08 -17.99 2.89
CA GLN A 183 5.09 -18.51 1.53
C GLN A 183 6.38 -18.13 0.81
N HIS A 184 6.72 -16.84 0.76
CA HIS A 184 7.95 -16.34 0.14
C HIS A 184 9.19 -17.00 0.77
N TRP A 185 9.26 -17.04 2.10
CA TRP A 185 10.36 -17.68 2.83
C TRP A 185 10.52 -19.18 2.47
N ARG A 186 9.41 -19.94 2.42
CA ARG A 186 9.46 -21.37 2.06
C ARG A 186 9.95 -21.57 0.62
N GLU A 187 9.52 -20.70 -0.29
CA GLU A 187 9.88 -20.76 -1.70
C GLU A 187 11.39 -20.50 -1.89
N VAL A 188 11.90 -19.39 -1.34
CA VAL A 188 13.32 -19.05 -1.41
C VAL A 188 14.17 -20.14 -0.74
N ARG A 189 13.76 -20.63 0.44
CA ARG A 189 14.49 -21.68 1.15
C ARG A 189 14.59 -22.99 0.36
N LYS A 190 13.51 -23.36 -0.36
CA LYS A 190 13.50 -24.53 -1.24
C LYS A 190 14.49 -24.36 -2.39
N GLU A 191 14.51 -23.18 -3.01
CA GLU A 191 15.42 -22.86 -4.10
C GLU A 191 16.89 -22.85 -3.65
N VAL A 192 17.20 -22.24 -2.51
CA VAL A 192 18.55 -22.26 -1.89
C VAL A 192 19.02 -23.70 -1.66
N LYS A 193 18.15 -24.57 -1.14
CA LYS A 193 18.47 -25.99 -0.94
C LYS A 193 18.78 -26.70 -2.26
N ARG A 194 17.94 -26.48 -3.28
CA ARG A 194 18.12 -27.07 -4.62
C ARG A 194 19.47 -26.71 -5.23
N ARG A 195 19.85 -25.42 -5.22
CA ARG A 195 21.14 -24.97 -5.79
C ARG A 195 22.35 -25.52 -5.05
N LYS A 196 22.27 -25.67 -3.72
CA LYS A 196 23.34 -26.31 -2.93
C LYS A 196 23.54 -27.77 -3.33
N GLU A 197 22.45 -28.53 -3.51
CA GLU A 197 22.52 -29.93 -3.94
C GLU A 197 23.07 -30.10 -5.36
N GLU A 198 22.78 -29.16 -6.26
CA GLU A 198 23.32 -29.16 -7.63
C GLU A 198 24.82 -28.85 -7.64
N SER A 199 25.26 -27.80 -6.94
CA SER A 199 26.67 -27.43 -6.83
C SER A 199 27.54 -28.50 -6.14
N GLY A 200 26.93 -29.35 -5.30
CA GLY A 200 27.61 -30.47 -4.62
C GLY A 200 27.74 -31.73 -5.47
N LYS A 201 27.00 -31.85 -6.57
CA LYS A 201 27.09 -32.98 -7.53
C LYS A 201 28.13 -32.75 -8.63
N GLU A 202 28.58 -31.51 -8.82
CA GLU A 202 29.57 -31.10 -9.82
C GLU A 202 31.03 -31.14 -9.30
N LYS A 203 31.24 -31.56 -8.04
CA LYS A 203 32.56 -31.74 -7.41
C LYS A 203 32.86 -33.22 -7.19
#